data_AF-A0A7K3QWA7-F1
#
_entry.id   AF-A0A7K3QWA7-F1
#
_cell.length_a   1.000
_cell.length_b   1.000
_cell.length_c   1.000
_cell.angle_alpha   90.00
_cell.angle_beta   90.00
_cell.angle_gamma   90.00
#
_symmetry.space_group_name_H-M   'P 1'
#
loop_
_entity.id
_entity.type
_entity.pdbx_description
1 polymer ?
#
loop_
_entity_poly.entity_id
_entity_poly.type
_entity_poly.pdbx_seq_one_letter_code
_entity_poly.pdbx_strand_id
1 'polypeptide(L)' 'LGHEGAGVVEAVGPGVGHVGPGDHVALSTLANCGTCAQCDRGRPTMCRKAIGRPGRPFSRGGKPLFQFASN' A
#
# COMPACT_ATOMS: atom_id res chain seq x y z
N LEU A 1 6.51 6.46 -13.90
CA LEU A 1 6.32 7.85 -13.45
C LEU A 1 4.85 8.01 -13.06
N GLY A 2 4.57 8.89 -12.09
CA GLY A 2 3.26 9.04 -11.44
C GLY A 2 3.15 8.20 -10.16
N HIS A 3 3.20 8.88 -9.01
CA HIS A 3 2.97 8.27 -7.68
C HIS A 3 1.91 9.05 -6.88
N GLU A 4 1.26 10.02 -7.49
CA GLU A 4 0.18 10.80 -6.90
C GLU A 4 -0.94 10.87 -7.93
N GLY A 5 -2.17 10.55 -7.53
CA GLY A 5 -3.30 10.56 -8.43
C GLY A 5 -4.63 10.35 -7.72
N ALA A 6 -5.68 10.79 -8.38
CA ALA A 6 -7.06 10.59 -7.99
C ALA A 6 -7.90 10.35 -9.25
N GLY A 7 -9.08 9.77 -9.10
CA GLY A 7 -9.93 9.45 -10.23
C GLY A 7 -11.30 8.93 -9.79
N VAL A 8 -11.98 8.32 -10.76
CA VAL A 8 -13.28 7.69 -10.58
C VAL A 8 -13.15 6.23 -10.99
N VAL A 9 -13.73 5.31 -10.22
CA VAL A 9 -13.74 3.90 -10.56
C VAL A 9 -14.56 3.69 -11.83
N GLU A 10 -13.94 3.12 -12.87
CA GLU A 10 -14.62 2.75 -14.12
C GLU A 10 -15.29 1.37 -14.01
N ALA A 11 -14.56 0.39 -13.47
CA ALA A 11 -15.00 -0.99 -13.31
C ALA A 11 -14.32 -1.66 -12.11
N VAL A 12 -14.90 -2.75 -11.60
CA VAL A 12 -14.33 -3.56 -10.52
C VAL A 12 -14.29 -5.04 -10.91
N GLY A 13 -13.32 -5.77 -10.37
CA GLY A 13 -13.20 -7.22 -10.58
C GLY A 13 -14.12 -8.05 -9.68
N PRO A 14 -14.27 -9.36 -9.96
CA PRO A 14 -15.02 -10.28 -9.10
C PRO A 14 -14.50 -10.27 -7.66
N GLY A 15 -15.41 -10.23 -6.68
CA GLY A 15 -15.09 -10.24 -5.25
C GLY A 15 -14.76 -8.87 -4.63
N VAL A 16 -14.76 -7.78 -5.40
CA VAL A 16 -14.68 -6.42 -4.86
C VAL A 16 -16.06 -6.00 -4.33
N GLY A 17 -16.13 -5.66 -3.05
CA GLY A 17 -17.38 -5.23 -2.39
C GLY A 17 -17.28 -3.95 -1.57
N HIS A 18 -16.16 -3.24 -1.63
CA HIS A 18 -15.88 -2.05 -0.80
C HIS A 18 -15.79 -0.74 -1.60
N VAL A 19 -15.82 -0.82 -2.93
CA VAL A 19 -15.92 0.29 -3.90
C VAL A 19 -16.67 -0.21 -5.14
N GLY A 20 -17.24 0.70 -5.92
CA GLY A 20 -17.93 0.39 -7.18
C GLY A 20 -17.76 1.48 -8.25
N PRO A 21 -18.20 1.23 -9.50
CA PRO A 21 -18.14 2.22 -10.57
C PRO A 21 -18.80 3.54 -10.18
N GLY A 22 -18.13 4.67 -10.47
CA GLY A 22 -18.57 6.01 -10.10
C GLY A 22 -17.99 6.54 -8.78
N ASP A 23 -17.40 5.69 -7.94
CA ASP A 23 -16.77 6.15 -6.70
C ASP A 23 -15.51 6.99 -6.97
N HIS A 24 -15.37 8.09 -6.24
CA HIS A 24 -14.14 8.88 -6.23
C HIS A 24 -13.06 8.20 -5.38
N VAL A 25 -11.86 8.06 -5.93
CA VAL A 25 -10.73 7.39 -5.28
C VAL A 25 -9.45 8.21 -5.38
N ALA A 26 -8.58 8.04 -4.40
CA ALA A 26 -7.20 8.54 -4.42
C ALA A 26 -6.23 7.35 -4.39
N LEU A 27 -5.11 7.47 -5.10
CA LEU A 27 -4.10 6.44 -5.15
C LEU A 27 -3.24 6.47 -3.88
N SER A 28 -3.11 5.30 -3.24
CA SER A 28 -2.04 5.06 -2.28
C SER A 28 -0.82 4.53 -3.02
N THR A 29 0.34 5.13 -2.80
CA THR A 29 1.63 4.58 -3.26
C THR A 29 2.03 3.32 -2.50
N LEU A 30 1.40 3.09 -1.35
CA LEU A 30 1.73 2.02 -0.43
C LEU A 30 0.67 0.93 -0.55
N ALA A 31 1.08 -0.20 -1.14
CA ALA A 31 0.24 -1.39 -1.16
C ALA A 31 0.12 -1.96 0.27
N ASN A 32 -1.10 -2.24 0.71
CA ASN A 32 -1.37 -2.88 1.99
C ASN A 32 -2.21 -4.15 1.81
N CYS A 33 -1.99 -5.16 2.65
CA CYS A 33 -2.70 -6.43 2.54
C CYS A 33 -4.10 -6.40 3.18
N GLY A 34 -4.44 -5.34 3.92
CA GLY A 34 -5.74 -5.17 4.58
C GLY A 34 -5.98 -6.08 5.79
N THR A 35 -5.10 -7.06 6.04
CA THR A 35 -5.38 -8.19 6.94
C THR A 35 -4.29 -8.47 7.98
N CYS A 36 -3.13 -7.82 7.90
CA CYS A 36 -2.10 -7.98 8.93
C CYS A 36 -2.41 -7.15 10.18
N ALA A 37 -1.80 -7.46 11.32
CA ALA A 37 -2.04 -6.77 12.59
C ALA A 37 -1.76 -5.24 12.56
N GLN A 38 -1.09 -4.71 11.53
CA GLN A 38 -0.95 -3.25 11.36
C GLN A 38 -2.11 -2.68 10.55
N CYS A 39 -2.52 -3.34 9.46
CA CYS A 39 -3.71 -2.97 8.71
C CYS A 39 -4.98 -3.00 9.58
N ASP A 40 -5.12 -4.06 10.38
CA ASP A 40 -6.25 -4.24 11.31
C ASP A 40 -6.36 -3.12 12.36
N ARG A 41 -5.22 -2.51 12.72
CA ARG A 41 -5.15 -1.34 13.61
C ARG A 41 -5.31 0.01 12.88
N GLY A 42 -5.71 0.01 11.61
CA GLY A 42 -5.82 1.23 10.80
C GLY A 42 -4.46 1.85 10.45
N ARG A 43 -3.38 1.06 10.43
CA ARG A 43 -2.01 1.52 10.10
C ARG A 43 -1.52 0.88 8.79
N PRO A 44 -2.18 1.13 7.64
CA PRO A 44 -1.84 0.48 6.37
C PRO A 44 -0.43 0.84 5.86
N THR A 45 0.11 2.00 6.25
CA THR A 45 1.48 2.43 5.93
C THR A 45 2.58 1.61 6.61
N MET A 46 2.21 0.78 7.59
CA MET A 46 3.11 -0.14 8.32
C MET A 46 2.81 -1.61 7.96
N CYS A 47 2.29 -1.85 6.75
CA CYS A 47 1.91 -3.18 6.30
C CYS A 47 3.12 -4.11 6.21
N ARG A 48 3.09 -5.22 6.95
CA ARG A 48 4.18 -6.21 6.97
C ARG A 48 4.21 -7.14 5.76
N LYS A 49 3.17 -7.10 4.92
CA LYS A 49 2.99 -7.94 3.72
C LYS A 49 2.73 -7.07 2.47
N ALA A 50 3.29 -5.87 2.43
CA ALA A 50 3.17 -4.98 1.27
C ALA A 50 3.84 -5.59 0.03
N ILE A 51 3.21 -5.41 -1.13
CA ILE A 51 3.80 -5.77 -2.43
C ILE A 51 5.01 -4.85 -2.66
N GLY A 52 6.14 -5.41 -3.11
CA GLY A 52 7.37 -4.66 -3.36
C GLY A 52 8.26 -4.44 -2.13
N ARG A 53 7.86 -4.94 -0.94
CA ARG A 53 8.71 -4.89 0.25
C ARG A 53 9.98 -5.74 0.04
N PRO A 54 11.19 -5.17 0.12
CA PRO A 54 12.41 -5.93 -0.04
C PRO A 54 12.60 -6.91 1.12
N GLY A 55 13.04 -8.14 0.82
CA GLY A 55 13.28 -9.17 1.84
C GLY A 55 14.44 -8.84 2.80
N ARG A 56 15.26 -7.84 2.47
CA ARG A 56 16.37 -7.35 3.30
C ARG A 56 16.35 -5.81 3.34
N PRO A 57 16.62 -5.17 4.48
CA PRO A 57 16.77 -3.72 4.55
C PRO A 57 17.89 -3.23 3.65
N PHE A 58 17.76 -2.01 3.13
CA PHE A 58 18.89 -1.33 2.51
C PHE A 58 19.91 -0.96 3.59
N SER A 59 21.18 -0.88 3.22
CA SER A 59 22.24 -0.48 4.14
C SER A 59 22.91 0.81 3.70
N ARG A 60 23.18 1.72 4.64
CA ARG A 60 24.04 2.90 4.43
C ARG A 60 25.18 2.85 5.43
N GLY A 61 26.42 2.77 4.94
CA GLY A 61 27.60 2.63 5.81
C GLY A 61 27.55 1.40 6.72
N GLY A 62 27.04 0.27 6.22
CA GLY A 62 26.92 -0.98 6.97
C GLY A 62 25.77 -1.04 7.97
N LYS A 63 25.02 0.05 8.20
CA LYS A 63 23.86 0.07 9.10
C LYS A 63 22.56 -0.22 8.32
N PRO A 64 21.68 -1.11 8.82
CA PRO A 64 20.36 -1.30 8.25
C PRO A 64 19.55 -0.01 8.32
N LEU A 65 18.88 0.33 7.24
CA LEU A 65 17.92 1.42 7.16
C LEU A 65 16.55 0.85 6.76
N PHE A 66 15.52 1.35 7.42
CA PHE A 66 14.14 1.00 7.14
C PHE A 66 13.52 2.06 6.25
N GLN A 67 12.72 1.63 5.26
CA GLN A 67 12.24 2.50 4.20
C GLN A 67 11.03 3.25 4.73
N PHE A 68 11.07 4.59 4.70
CA PHE A 68 10.00 5.44 5.23
C PHE A 68 8.61 5.09 4.67
N ALA A 69 8.56 4.61 3.42
CA ALA A 69 7.33 4.26 2.73
C ALA A 69 6.93 2.78 2.88
N SER A 70 7.71 1.90 3.52
CA SER A 70 7.38 0.45 3.56
C SER A 70 8.07 -0.29 4.72
N ASN A 71 7.76 0.09 5.97
CA ASN A 71 8.29 -0.55 7.19
C ASN A 71 7.76 -1.98 7.43
#